data_AF-A0A9W4SFL9-F1
#
_entry.id   AF-A0A9W4SFL9-F1
#
_cell.length_a   1.000
_cell.length_b   1.000
_cell.length_c   1.000
_cell.angle_alpha   90.00
_cell.angle_beta   90.00
_cell.angle_gamma   90.00
#
_symmetry.space_group_name_H-M   'P 1'
#
loop_
_entity.id
_entity.type
_entity.pdbx_description
1 polymer ?
#
loop_
_entity_poly.entity_id
_entity_poly.type
_entity_poly.pdbx_seq_one_letter_code
_entity_poly.pdbx_strand_id
1 'polypeptide(L)'
;MESKDNKDNLQETSNDFSSKEITNQKETNHALSQIPSEILVIVCEYLSPKDLFSLTLVCKKLRRLLWSFSSYITQQIWRNARIKLSILDEYKGIPPPEGIMSEQQYIWLIHLTDACQFCGNKRRGASKIYWPFKMYCCVPCINLRTLSNETAKKRGISYTVFDILPHIVLYRDILKGSKCDNKLDRYCLRNEAIGLQKEYESIADFEEKLRWVEKKKQHQLVINDKLVQYTLREENRIQRIWREEYRLRFGYVQINR
;
A
#
# COMPACT_ATOMS: atom_id res chain seq x y z
N MET A 1 -74.41 7.04 -55.69
CA MET A 1 -74.41 5.74 -56.40
C MET A 1 -73.17 5.75 -57.25
N GLU A 2 -72.13 5.04 -56.80
CA GLU A 2 -71.70 3.76 -57.40
C GLU A 2 -70.90 4.05 -58.70
N SER A 3 -69.65 3.63 -58.91
CA SER A 3 -68.88 2.51 -58.36
C SER A 3 -67.39 2.67 -58.71
N LYS A 4 -66.55 2.19 -57.79
CA LYS A 4 -65.34 1.35 -57.98
C LYS A 4 -64.27 1.82 -58.97
N ASP A 5 -63.18 2.33 -58.39
CA ASP A 5 -61.84 2.15 -58.91
C ASP A 5 -61.12 0.98 -58.23
N ASN A 6 -60.32 0.34 -59.06
CA ASN A 6 -59.60 -0.91 -58.91
C ASN A 6 -58.22 -0.66 -58.28
N LYS A 7 -57.69 -1.59 -57.46
CA LYS A 7 -56.32 -2.16 -57.54
C LYS A 7 -55.82 -2.80 -56.23
N ASP A 8 -55.50 -4.09 -56.38
CA ASP A 8 -54.24 -4.76 -55.99
C ASP A 8 -53.86 -4.90 -54.51
N ASN A 9 -54.39 -5.98 -53.91
CA ASN A 9 -53.71 -7.22 -53.45
C ASN A 9 -52.25 -7.22 -52.91
N LEU A 10 -52.11 -7.87 -51.73
CA LEU A 10 -50.95 -8.50 -51.03
C LEU A 10 -49.85 -7.56 -50.49
N GLN A 11 -49.31 -7.69 -49.27
CA GLN A 11 -49.28 -8.72 -48.21
C GLN A 11 -48.82 -7.98 -46.94
N GLU A 12 -49.31 -8.24 -45.73
CA GLU A 12 -48.75 -9.25 -44.85
C GLU A 12 -49.78 -9.66 -43.80
N THR A 13 -49.95 -10.97 -43.69
CA THR A 13 -50.88 -11.66 -42.80
C THR A 13 -50.41 -11.59 -41.36
N SER A 14 -51.16 -10.85 -40.54
CA SER A 14 -51.25 -11.02 -39.10
C SER A 14 -51.76 -12.42 -38.79
N ASN A 15 -50.90 -13.29 -38.25
CA ASN A 15 -51.34 -14.54 -37.64
C ASN A 15 -51.30 -14.38 -36.12
N ASP A 16 -52.49 -14.15 -35.60
CA ASP A 16 -52.87 -14.16 -34.20
C ASP A 16 -52.71 -15.58 -33.64
N PHE A 17 -51.83 -15.76 -32.66
CA PHE A 17 -51.81 -16.97 -31.84
C PHE A 17 -51.69 -16.59 -30.37
N SER A 18 -52.84 -16.21 -29.81
CA SER A 18 -53.35 -16.60 -28.50
C SER A 18 -52.31 -17.01 -27.44
N SER A 19 -52.03 -16.04 -26.56
CA SER A 19 -52.03 -16.16 -25.11
C SER A 19 -51.77 -17.56 -24.51
N LYS A 20 -50.52 -17.80 -24.13
CA LYS A 20 -50.21 -18.56 -22.90
C LYS A 20 -49.19 -17.80 -22.08
N GLU A 21 -49.69 -17.16 -21.02
CA GLU A 21 -48.90 -16.76 -19.86
C GLU A 21 -48.12 -17.96 -19.32
N ILE A 22 -46.80 -17.96 -19.42
CA ILE A 22 -45.94 -18.80 -18.57
C ILE A 22 -44.75 -17.97 -18.09
N THR A 23 -44.90 -17.53 -16.84
CA THR A 23 -43.89 -17.11 -15.88
C THR A 23 -43.02 -15.91 -16.22
N ASN A 24 -43.51 -14.76 -15.77
CA ASN A 24 -42.73 -13.66 -15.26
C ASN A 24 -41.74 -14.21 -14.21
N GLN A 25 -40.53 -14.61 -14.63
CA GLN A 25 -39.42 -14.81 -13.71
C GLN A 25 -39.15 -13.44 -13.10
N LYS A 26 -39.68 -13.18 -11.91
CA LYS A 26 -39.14 -12.13 -11.05
C LYS A 26 -37.66 -12.45 -10.92
N GLU A 27 -36.80 -11.67 -11.58
CA GLU A 27 -35.39 -11.61 -11.23
C GLU A 27 -35.33 -11.31 -9.74
N THR A 28 -35.19 -12.34 -8.93
CA THR A 28 -34.91 -12.19 -7.52
C THR A 28 -33.49 -11.64 -7.46
N ASN A 29 -33.40 -10.31 -7.39
CA ASN A 29 -32.16 -9.61 -7.07
C ASN A 29 -31.74 -10.04 -5.67
N HIS A 30 -31.09 -11.19 -5.57
CA HIS A 30 -30.53 -11.71 -4.34
C HIS A 30 -29.45 -10.74 -3.92
N ALA A 31 -29.74 -9.97 -2.87
CA ALA A 31 -28.78 -9.03 -2.34
C ALA A 31 -27.52 -9.79 -1.91
N LEU A 32 -26.34 -9.20 -2.13
CA LEU A 32 -25.06 -9.78 -1.70
C LEU A 32 -25.03 -10.08 -0.19
N SER A 33 -25.87 -9.40 0.60
CA SER A 33 -26.09 -9.65 2.02
C SER A 33 -26.68 -11.03 2.33
N GLN A 34 -27.39 -11.65 1.38
CA GLN A 34 -28.03 -12.96 1.51
C GLN A 34 -27.07 -14.12 1.23
N ILE A 35 -25.92 -13.89 0.58
CA ILE A 35 -24.92 -14.92 0.32
C ILE A 35 -24.27 -15.36 1.64
N PRO A 36 -24.19 -16.67 1.96
CA PRO A 36 -23.47 -17.16 3.14
C PRO A 36 -22.00 -16.72 3.16
N SER A 37 -21.44 -16.53 4.35
CA SER A 37 -20.06 -16.03 4.51
C SER A 37 -19.04 -16.99 3.92
N GLU A 38 -19.31 -18.29 3.96
CA GLU A 38 -18.48 -19.38 3.44
C GLU A 38 -18.32 -19.26 1.92
N ILE A 39 -19.41 -18.98 1.21
CA ILE A 39 -19.39 -18.76 -0.24
C ILE A 39 -18.66 -17.46 -0.57
N LEU A 40 -18.87 -16.39 0.23
CA LEU A 40 -18.13 -15.14 0.07
C LEU A 40 -16.61 -15.34 0.26
N VAL A 41 -16.19 -16.17 1.22
CA VAL A 41 -14.78 -16.51 1.42
C VAL A 41 -14.21 -17.18 0.16
N ILE A 42 -14.89 -18.19 -0.38
CA ILE A 42 -14.46 -18.88 -1.61
C ILE A 42 -14.30 -17.90 -2.75
N VAL A 43 -15.29 -17.04 -3.00
CA VAL A 43 -15.22 -16.01 -4.05
C VAL A 43 -14.00 -15.10 -3.83
N CYS A 44 -13.78 -14.67 -2.59
CA CYS A 44 -12.67 -13.78 -2.25
C CYS A 44 -11.28 -14.42 -2.46
N GLU A 45 -11.14 -15.75 -2.42
CA GLU A 45 -9.85 -16.41 -2.67
C GLU A 45 -9.33 -16.25 -4.11
N TYR A 46 -10.22 -15.89 -5.04
CA TYR A 46 -9.89 -15.68 -6.46
C TYR A 46 -9.72 -14.21 -6.85
N LEU A 47 -9.83 -13.29 -5.89
CA LEU A 47 -9.79 -11.86 -6.16
C LEU A 47 -8.39 -11.27 -6.01
N SER A 48 -8.07 -10.29 -6.87
CA SER A 48 -6.82 -9.54 -6.73
C SER A 48 -6.84 -8.70 -5.44
N PRO A 49 -5.66 -8.32 -4.92
CA PRO A 49 -5.59 -7.42 -3.77
C PRO A 49 -6.41 -6.12 -3.94
N LYS A 50 -6.50 -5.59 -5.16
CA LYS A 50 -7.26 -4.37 -5.47
C LYS A 50 -8.76 -4.59 -5.42
N ASP A 51 -9.23 -5.73 -5.91
CA ASP A 51 -10.64 -6.09 -5.89
C ASP A 51 -11.11 -6.39 -4.46
N LEU A 52 -10.30 -7.12 -3.70
CA LEU A 52 -10.54 -7.34 -2.27
C LEU A 52 -10.65 -6.03 -1.49
N PHE A 53 -9.74 -5.09 -1.74
CA PHE A 53 -9.82 -3.78 -1.12
C PHE A 53 -11.11 -3.05 -1.51
N SER A 54 -11.46 -3.06 -2.80
CA SER A 54 -12.68 -2.43 -3.30
C SER A 54 -13.94 -3.01 -2.64
N LEU A 55 -14.01 -4.34 -2.46
CA LEU A 55 -15.11 -5.00 -1.75
C LEU A 55 -15.26 -4.53 -0.29
N THR A 56 -14.15 -4.19 0.38
CA THR A 56 -14.22 -3.67 1.77
C THR A 56 -14.93 -2.32 1.88
N LEU A 57 -15.11 -1.61 0.75
CA LEU A 57 -15.79 -0.32 0.67
C LEU A 57 -17.26 -0.46 0.30
N VAL A 58 -17.70 -1.61 -0.22
CA VAL A 58 -19.07 -1.81 -0.75
C VAL A 58 -20.10 -1.89 0.37
N CYS A 59 -19.88 -2.72 1.39
CA CYS A 59 -20.83 -2.86 2.49
C CYS A 59 -20.19 -3.32 3.81
N LYS A 60 -20.90 -3.12 4.93
CA LYS A 60 -20.43 -3.48 6.27
C LYS A 60 -20.12 -4.97 6.43
N LYS A 61 -20.88 -5.86 5.78
CA LYS A 61 -20.67 -7.31 5.83
C LYS A 61 -19.32 -7.70 5.22
N LEU A 62 -19.06 -7.24 4.00
CA LEU A 62 -17.77 -7.47 3.31
C LEU A 62 -16.62 -6.81 4.05
N ARG A 63 -16.80 -5.59 4.58
CA ARG A 63 -15.80 -4.94 5.41
C ARG A 63 -15.43 -5.77 6.65
N ARG A 64 -16.42 -6.32 7.36
CA ARG A 64 -16.15 -7.18 8.53
C ARG A 64 -15.43 -8.47 8.14
N LEU A 65 -15.78 -9.07 7.01
CA LEU A 65 -15.15 -10.29 6.51
C LEU A 65 -13.70 -10.05 6.07
N LEU A 66 -13.45 -8.96 5.33
CA LEU A 66 -12.17 -8.71 4.65
C LEU A 66 -11.23 -7.80 5.45
N TRP A 67 -11.68 -7.07 6.47
CA TRP A 67 -10.87 -6.08 7.18
C TRP A 67 -10.64 -6.41 8.65
N SER A 68 -10.46 -7.70 8.96
CA SER A 68 -10.07 -8.18 10.29
C SER A 68 -8.58 -8.54 10.36
N PHE A 69 -7.89 -7.99 11.37
CA PHE A 69 -6.47 -8.21 11.61
C PHE A 69 -6.18 -9.49 12.42
N SER A 70 -7.17 -10.01 13.15
CA SER A 70 -7.04 -11.20 14.00
C SER A 70 -7.66 -12.46 13.40
N SER A 71 -8.55 -12.30 12.42
CA SER A 71 -9.22 -13.44 11.77
C SER A 71 -8.23 -14.20 10.89
N TYR A 72 -8.02 -15.49 11.21
CA TYR A 72 -7.21 -16.40 10.41
C TYR A 72 -7.70 -16.45 8.96
N ILE A 73 -9.01 -16.63 8.75
CA ILE A 73 -9.62 -16.70 7.41
C ILE A 73 -9.32 -15.43 6.61
N THR A 74 -9.48 -14.25 7.25
CA THR A 74 -9.21 -12.98 6.58
C THR A 74 -7.74 -12.88 6.16
N GLN A 75 -6.80 -13.22 7.06
CA GLN A 75 -5.37 -13.21 6.74
C GLN A 75 -5.05 -14.21 5.61
N GLN A 76 -5.71 -15.38 5.57
CA GLN A 76 -5.54 -16.36 4.48
C GLN A 76 -6.02 -15.83 3.13
N ILE A 77 -7.18 -15.16 3.06
CA ILE A 77 -7.69 -14.55 1.83
C ILE A 77 -6.65 -13.56 1.26
N TRP A 78 -6.15 -12.64 2.09
CA TRP A 78 -5.17 -11.64 1.67
C TRP A 78 -3.82 -12.27 1.27
N ARG A 79 -3.36 -13.27 2.04
CA ARG A 79 -2.15 -14.04 1.71
C ARG A 79 -2.28 -14.74 0.36
N ASN A 80 -3.41 -15.39 0.09
CA ASN A 80 -3.67 -16.08 -1.17
C ASN A 80 -3.69 -15.11 -2.35
N ALA A 81 -4.38 -13.97 -2.21
CA ALA A 81 -4.39 -12.92 -3.22
C ALA A 81 -2.98 -12.38 -3.51
N ARG A 82 -2.17 -12.13 -2.47
CA ARG A 82 -0.77 -11.71 -2.64
C ARG A 82 0.08 -12.75 -3.36
N ILE A 83 0.00 -14.02 -2.98
CA ILE A 83 0.87 -15.07 -3.56
C ILE A 83 0.47 -15.36 -5.01
N LYS A 84 -0.84 -15.48 -5.29
CA LYS A 84 -1.34 -15.92 -6.59
C LYS A 84 -1.46 -14.78 -7.60
N LEU A 85 -1.81 -13.58 -7.15
CA LEU A 85 -2.27 -12.47 -8.00
C LEU A 85 -1.46 -11.17 -7.78
N SER A 86 -0.27 -11.24 -7.18
CA SER A 86 0.66 -10.10 -7.13
C SER A 86 1.16 -9.74 -8.53
N ILE A 87 0.97 -8.48 -8.90
CA ILE A 87 1.47 -7.89 -10.15
C ILE A 87 2.90 -7.32 -10.04
N LEU A 88 3.47 -7.28 -8.83
CA LEU A 88 4.82 -6.75 -8.61
C LEU A 88 5.78 -7.92 -8.40
N ASP A 89 6.58 -8.20 -9.41
CA ASP A 89 7.54 -9.30 -9.41
C ASP A 89 8.57 -9.17 -8.27
N GLU A 90 8.92 -7.95 -7.85
CA GLU A 90 9.84 -7.76 -6.74
C GLU A 90 9.28 -8.31 -5.43
N TYR A 91 7.97 -8.25 -5.22
CA TYR A 91 7.33 -8.65 -3.96
C TYR A 91 6.55 -9.96 -4.07
N LYS A 92 6.59 -10.62 -5.24
CA LYS A 92 5.91 -11.88 -5.48
C LYS A 92 6.46 -12.97 -4.56
N GLY A 93 5.57 -13.63 -3.82
CA GLY A 93 5.94 -14.66 -2.84
C GLY A 93 6.60 -14.14 -1.55
N ILE A 94 6.94 -12.86 -1.47
CA ILE A 94 7.56 -12.28 -0.28
C ILE A 94 6.48 -12.00 0.78
N PRO A 95 6.55 -12.62 1.98
CA PRO A 95 5.59 -12.40 3.05
C PRO A 95 5.71 -10.99 3.65
N PRO A 96 4.73 -10.54 4.45
CA PRO A 96 4.92 -9.36 5.29
C PRO A 96 6.04 -9.59 6.31
N PRO A 97 6.78 -8.54 6.72
CA PRO A 97 7.74 -8.63 7.82
C PRO A 97 7.03 -9.05 9.12
N GLU A 98 7.37 -10.24 9.61
CA GLU A 98 6.65 -10.92 10.70
C GLU A 98 6.67 -10.11 12.01
N GLY A 99 5.49 -9.93 12.60
CA GLY A 99 5.30 -9.19 13.84
C GLY A 99 5.44 -7.67 13.69
N ILE A 100 5.68 -7.16 12.48
CA ILE A 100 5.84 -5.73 12.22
C ILE A 100 4.59 -5.17 11.51
N MET A 101 4.01 -5.90 10.57
CA MET A 101 2.80 -5.47 9.85
C MET A 101 1.91 -6.65 9.45
N SER A 102 0.62 -6.38 9.25
CA SER A 102 -0.35 -7.37 8.77
C SER A 102 -0.30 -7.55 7.24
N GLU A 103 -0.94 -8.61 6.73
CA GLU A 103 -1.09 -8.82 5.28
C GLU A 103 -1.76 -7.61 4.61
N GLN A 104 -2.82 -7.05 5.21
CA GLN A 104 -3.50 -5.88 4.64
C GLN A 104 -2.60 -4.65 4.58
N GLN A 105 -1.81 -4.37 5.63
CA GLN A 105 -0.90 -3.23 5.64
C GLN A 105 0.19 -3.38 4.59
N TYR A 106 0.76 -4.59 4.48
CA TYR A 106 1.78 -4.92 3.50
C TYR A 106 1.26 -4.80 2.07
N ILE A 107 0.10 -5.40 1.80
CA ILE A 107 -0.58 -5.34 0.51
C ILE A 107 -0.96 -3.91 0.16
N TRP A 108 -1.42 -3.13 1.14
CA TRP A 108 -1.75 -1.74 0.89
C TRP A 108 -0.54 -0.93 0.40
N LEU A 109 0.61 -1.10 1.07
CA LEU A 109 1.87 -0.43 0.70
C LEU A 109 2.47 -0.89 -0.65
N ILE A 110 2.20 -2.12 -1.07
CA ILE A 110 2.80 -2.69 -2.27
C ILE A 110 1.85 -2.61 -3.47
N HIS A 111 0.59 -3.02 -3.30
CA HIS A 111 -0.36 -3.19 -4.40
C HIS A 111 -1.35 -2.06 -4.57
N LEU A 112 -1.64 -1.30 -3.51
CA LEU A 112 -2.76 -0.34 -3.53
C LEU A 112 -2.28 1.11 -3.60
N THR A 113 -1.09 1.41 -3.11
CA THR A 113 -0.52 2.76 -3.22
C THR A 113 0.05 3.04 -4.60
N ASP A 114 -0.59 3.96 -5.32
CA ASP A 114 -0.11 4.53 -6.59
C ASP A 114 0.30 6.01 -6.46
N ALA A 115 0.15 6.59 -5.27
CA ALA A 115 0.36 7.99 -4.99
C ALA A 115 1.04 8.19 -3.62
N CYS A 116 1.83 9.25 -3.48
CA CYS A 116 2.35 9.65 -2.18
C CYS A 116 1.21 9.85 -1.16
N GLN A 117 1.31 9.19 -0.01
CA GLN A 117 0.31 9.26 1.08
C GLN A 117 -0.03 10.68 1.57
N PHE A 118 0.86 11.63 1.33
CA PHE A 118 0.77 12.96 1.90
C PHE A 118 0.40 14.04 0.89
N CYS A 119 0.91 13.95 -0.34
CA CYS A 119 0.64 14.96 -1.37
C CYS A 119 -0.21 14.44 -2.53
N GLY A 120 -0.54 13.14 -2.58
CA GLY A 120 -1.35 12.55 -3.64
C GLY A 120 -0.68 12.48 -5.02
N ASN A 121 0.58 12.93 -5.15
CA ASN A 121 1.27 12.91 -6.43
C ASN A 121 1.61 11.48 -6.86
N LYS A 122 1.22 11.14 -8.10
CA LYS A 122 1.44 9.84 -8.76
C LYS A 122 2.74 9.76 -9.59
N ARG A 123 3.68 10.68 -9.40
CA ARG A 123 4.93 10.72 -10.20
C ARG A 123 5.66 9.39 -10.04
N ARG A 124 5.77 8.63 -11.13
CA ARG A 124 6.56 7.38 -11.21
C ARG A 124 8.01 7.68 -10.79
N GLY A 125 8.65 6.72 -10.12
CA GLY A 125 10.04 6.82 -9.66
C GLY A 125 10.33 7.76 -8.48
N ALA A 126 9.44 8.71 -8.16
CA ALA A 126 9.66 9.73 -7.12
C ALA A 126 9.22 9.30 -5.71
N SER A 127 8.38 8.27 -5.61
CA SER A 127 7.85 7.75 -4.34
C SER A 127 8.31 6.32 -4.10
N LYS A 128 8.63 6.03 -2.84
CA LYS A 128 9.08 4.71 -2.39
C LYS A 128 8.51 4.35 -1.03
N ILE A 129 8.59 3.07 -0.70
CA ILE A 129 8.24 2.55 0.62
C ILE A 129 9.41 2.83 1.58
N TYR A 130 9.16 3.58 2.64
CA TYR A 130 10.06 3.73 3.77
C TYR A 130 9.68 2.70 4.83
N TRP A 131 10.25 1.49 4.71
CA TRP A 131 9.89 0.32 5.54
C TRP A 131 9.95 0.57 7.05
N PRO A 132 10.99 1.21 7.61
CA PRO A 132 11.05 1.53 9.04
C PRO A 132 9.86 2.38 9.52
N PHE A 133 9.24 3.12 8.61
CA PHE A 133 8.13 4.04 8.88
C PHE A 133 6.79 3.54 8.33
N LYS A 134 6.77 2.38 7.66
CA LYS A 134 5.57 1.74 7.09
C LYS A 134 4.76 2.71 6.20
N MET A 135 5.44 3.51 5.39
CA MET A 135 4.82 4.57 4.58
C MET A 135 5.30 4.58 3.14
N TYR A 136 4.41 4.93 2.22
CA TYR A 136 4.69 5.15 0.80
C TYR A 136 4.65 6.66 0.51
N CYS A 137 5.81 7.24 0.23
CA CYS A 137 5.96 8.69 0.22
C CYS A 137 7.01 9.15 -0.80
N CYS A 138 6.87 10.38 -1.31
CA CYS A 138 7.90 11.02 -2.13
C CYS A 138 9.01 11.65 -1.29
N VAL A 139 10.18 11.86 -1.90
CA VAL A 139 11.35 12.46 -1.25
C VAL A 139 11.05 13.82 -0.57
N PRO A 140 10.34 14.77 -1.22
CA PRO A 140 9.99 16.03 -0.56
C PRO A 140 9.14 15.85 0.70
N CYS A 141 8.16 14.94 0.64
CA CYS A 141 7.24 14.73 1.76
C CYS A 141 7.91 14.01 2.93
N ILE A 142 8.84 13.08 2.70
CA ILE A 142 9.55 12.44 3.80
C ILE A 142 10.52 13.42 4.46
N ASN A 143 11.20 14.27 3.68
CA ASN A 143 12.15 15.26 4.20
C ASN A 143 11.48 16.28 5.13
N LEU A 144 10.22 16.62 4.87
CA LEU A 144 9.43 17.50 5.76
C LEU A 144 9.05 16.83 7.09
N ARG A 145 9.09 15.49 7.16
CA ARG A 145 8.60 14.69 8.28
C ARG A 145 9.72 14.05 9.09
N THR A 146 10.94 14.03 8.59
CA THR A 146 12.07 13.44 9.31
C THR A 146 12.98 14.47 9.96
N LEU A 147 13.78 14.00 10.91
CA LEU A 147 14.86 14.74 11.57
C LEU A 147 16.16 13.97 11.41
N SER A 148 17.21 14.67 10.99
CA SER A 148 18.59 14.21 11.15
C SER A 148 19.02 14.29 12.62
N ASN A 149 20.16 13.69 12.97
CA ASN A 149 20.73 13.82 14.31
C ASN A 149 20.94 15.30 14.71
N GLU A 150 21.51 16.11 13.81
CA GLU A 150 21.75 17.53 14.07
C GLU A 150 20.45 18.31 14.31
N THR A 151 19.40 18.04 13.52
CA THR A 151 18.11 18.74 13.67
C THR A 151 17.30 18.23 14.87
N ALA A 152 17.45 16.95 15.22
CA ALA A 152 16.90 16.37 16.45
C ALA A 152 17.52 17.01 17.69
N LYS A 153 18.85 17.13 17.73
CA LYS A 153 19.58 17.80 18.82
C LYS A 153 19.13 19.25 19.00
N LYS A 154 19.01 20.01 17.90
CA LYS A 154 18.50 21.40 17.93
C LYS A 154 17.07 21.53 18.48
N ARG A 155 16.30 20.44 18.48
CA ARG A 155 14.94 20.38 19.02
C ARG A 155 14.87 19.78 20.42
N GLY A 156 16.00 19.63 21.09
CA GLY A 156 16.07 19.08 22.46
C GLY A 156 15.93 17.56 22.52
N ILE A 157 16.01 16.86 21.39
CA ILE A 157 15.94 15.40 21.37
C ILE A 157 17.32 14.87 21.77
N SER A 158 17.36 14.08 22.84
CA SER A 158 18.60 13.50 23.34
C SER A 158 19.16 12.45 22.39
N TYR A 159 20.48 12.27 22.42
CA TYR A 159 21.14 11.24 21.61
C TYR A 159 20.61 9.83 21.94
N THR A 160 20.39 9.55 23.23
CA THR A 160 19.85 8.27 23.71
C THR A 160 18.49 7.96 23.10
N VAL A 161 17.58 8.93 23.05
CA VAL A 161 16.27 8.78 22.42
C VAL A 161 16.40 8.66 20.91
N PHE A 162 17.29 9.43 20.29
CA PHE A 162 17.51 9.36 18.85
C PHE A 162 18.01 7.98 18.39
N ASP A 163 18.91 7.35 19.15
CA ASP A 163 19.55 6.09 18.79
C ASP A 163 18.61 4.87 18.83
N ILE A 164 17.53 4.96 19.62
CA ILE A 164 16.54 3.89 19.77
C ILE A 164 15.31 4.04 18.84
N LEU A 165 15.25 5.10 18.03
CA LEU A 165 14.16 5.31 17.09
C LEU A 165 14.33 4.47 15.82
N PRO A 166 13.20 4.08 15.17
CA PRO A 166 13.23 3.71 13.76
C PRO A 166 13.90 4.80 12.95
N HIS A 167 14.81 4.40 12.09
CA HIS A 167 15.49 5.34 11.22
C HIS A 167 15.60 4.80 9.80
N ILE A 168 15.67 5.75 8.88
CA ILE A 168 16.10 5.51 7.51
C ILE A 168 17.46 6.15 7.32
N VAL A 169 18.23 5.61 6.38
CA VAL A 169 19.48 6.22 5.95
C VAL A 169 19.22 6.93 4.63
N LEU A 170 19.57 8.22 4.57
CA LEU A 170 19.46 8.99 3.34
C LEU A 170 20.81 9.58 2.99
N TYR A 171 21.19 9.44 1.73
CA TYR A 171 22.24 10.26 1.13
C TYR A 171 21.68 11.67 0.94
N ARG A 172 22.39 12.67 1.46
CA ARG A 172 22.10 14.07 1.16
C ARG A 172 23.34 14.71 0.61
N ASP A 173 23.22 15.27 -0.59
CA ASP A 173 24.18 16.24 -1.10
C ASP A 173 24.01 17.51 -0.27
N ILE A 174 24.80 17.67 0.78
CA ILE A 174 24.87 18.96 1.45
C ILE A 174 25.76 19.84 0.60
N LEU A 175 25.15 20.65 -0.27
CA LEU A 175 25.86 21.74 -0.94
C LEU A 175 26.27 22.78 0.11
N LYS A 176 27.49 22.67 0.65
CA LYS A 176 28.14 23.74 1.41
C LYS A 176 29.17 24.40 0.49
N GLY A 177 28.74 25.39 -0.28
CA GLY A 177 29.60 26.04 -1.29
C GLY A 177 30.00 25.07 -2.40
N SER A 178 31.27 25.12 -2.84
CA SER A 178 31.81 24.35 -3.98
C SER A 178 32.21 22.90 -3.66
N LYS A 179 31.91 22.37 -2.46
CA LYS A 179 32.19 20.97 -2.09
C LYS A 179 30.89 20.23 -1.82
N CYS A 180 30.69 19.11 -2.51
CA CYS A 180 29.73 18.09 -2.11
C CYS A 180 30.35 17.25 -1.00
N ASP A 181 29.83 17.37 0.21
CA ASP A 181 30.21 16.48 1.31
C ASP A 181 29.10 15.43 1.44
N ASN A 182 29.36 14.24 0.90
CA ASN A 182 28.40 13.13 0.86
C ASN A 182 28.34 12.46 2.23
N LYS A 183 27.69 13.10 3.20
CA LYS A 183 27.52 12.52 4.53
C LYS A 183 26.30 11.61 4.57
N LEU A 184 26.55 10.33 4.82
CA LEU A 184 25.51 9.37 5.19
C LEU A 184 24.97 9.76 6.58
N ASP A 185 23.67 10.01 6.70
CA ASP A 185 23.06 10.37 7.98
C ASP A 185 21.77 9.57 8.24
N ARG A 186 21.48 9.37 9.53
CA ARG A 186 20.29 8.69 10.03
C ARG A 186 19.17 9.71 10.18
N TYR A 187 17.97 9.32 9.79
CA TYR A 187 16.78 10.14 9.88
C TYR A 187 15.68 9.38 10.59
N CYS A 188 15.07 9.98 11.61
CA CYS A 188 13.90 9.43 12.30
C CYS A 188 12.65 10.28 12.02
N LEU A 189 11.44 9.76 12.29
CA LEU A 189 10.22 10.55 12.16
C LEU A 189 10.14 11.60 13.26
N ARG A 190 9.86 12.85 12.87
CA ARG A 190 9.76 14.00 13.76
C ARG A 190 8.76 13.78 14.90
N ASN A 191 7.55 13.32 14.56
CA ASN A 191 6.48 13.20 15.54
C ASN A 191 6.78 12.09 16.54
N GLU A 192 7.36 10.98 16.09
CA GLU A 192 7.80 9.88 16.95
C GLU A 192 8.94 10.31 17.86
N ALA A 193 9.92 11.05 17.32
CA ALA A 193 11.06 11.53 18.10
C ALA A 193 10.63 12.48 19.22
N ILE A 194 9.69 13.39 18.93
CA ILE A 194 9.13 14.30 19.95
C ILE A 194 8.30 13.52 20.99
N GLY A 195 7.47 12.57 20.55
CA GLY A 195 6.67 11.74 21.45
C GLY A 195 7.54 10.89 22.38
N LEU A 196 8.58 10.25 21.81
CA LEU A 196 9.48 9.38 22.55
C LEU A 196 10.38 10.15 23.52
N GLN A 197 10.80 11.37 23.15
CA GLN A 197 11.54 12.25 24.07
C GLN A 197 10.68 12.62 25.29
N LYS A 198 9.38 12.90 25.09
CA LYS A 198 8.44 13.15 26.20
C LYS A 198 8.24 11.91 27.08
N GLU A 199 8.08 10.73 26.47
CA GLU A 199 7.99 9.46 27.20
C GLU A 199 9.25 9.26 28.05
N TYR A 200 10.43 9.47 27.46
CA TYR A 200 11.71 9.38 28.16
C TYR A 200 11.81 10.37 29.32
N GLU A 201 11.45 11.64 29.13
CA GLU A 201 11.49 12.66 30.20
C GLU A 201 10.52 12.37 31.34
N SER A 202 9.38 11.71 31.06
CA SER A 202 8.38 11.38 32.07
C SER A 202 8.82 10.29 33.06
N ILE A 203 9.85 9.50 32.73
CA ILE A 203 10.38 8.47 33.63
C ILE A 203 11.31 9.13 34.65
N ALA A 204 10.85 9.22 35.90
CA ALA A 204 11.60 9.85 36.99
C ALA A 204 12.77 8.98 37.48
N ASP A 205 12.55 7.68 37.62
CA ASP A 205 13.57 6.76 38.12
C ASP A 205 14.66 6.48 37.09
N PHE A 206 15.92 6.59 37.52
CA PHE A 206 17.07 6.45 36.62
C PHE A 206 17.26 5.01 36.14
N GLU A 207 17.09 4.03 37.01
CA GLU A 207 17.25 2.62 36.63
C GLU A 207 16.14 2.15 35.69
N GLU A 208 14.90 2.55 35.97
CA GLU A 208 13.75 2.30 35.10
C GLU A 208 13.99 2.91 33.72
N LYS A 209 14.48 4.15 33.68
CA LYS A 209 14.85 4.84 32.44
C LYS A 209 15.91 4.06 31.66
N LEU A 210 16.96 3.54 32.31
CA LEU A 210 17.97 2.70 31.65
C LEU A 210 17.37 1.39 31.11
N ARG A 211 16.57 0.67 31.90
CA ARG A 211 15.89 -0.56 31.47
C ARG A 211 14.96 -0.30 30.29
N TRP A 212 14.23 0.81 30.32
CA TRP A 212 13.34 1.23 29.25
C TRP A 212 14.09 1.50 27.95
N VAL A 213 15.22 2.22 28.01
CA VAL A 213 16.08 2.48 26.84
C VAL A 213 16.59 1.18 26.25
N GLU A 214 17.13 0.30 27.08
CA GLU A 214 17.70 -0.97 26.61
C GLU A 214 16.62 -1.85 25.95
N LYS A 215 15.44 -1.94 26.55
CA LYS A 215 14.31 -2.66 25.95
C LYS A 215 13.92 -2.10 24.58
N LYS A 216 13.84 -0.78 24.42
CA LYS A 216 13.52 -0.13 23.13
C LYS A 216 14.63 -0.35 22.11
N LYS A 217 15.90 -0.28 22.53
CA LYS A 217 17.06 -0.55 21.68
C LYS A 217 17.05 -1.98 21.13
N GLN A 218 16.85 -2.98 21.99
CA GLN A 218 16.75 -4.38 21.58
C GLN A 218 15.58 -4.61 20.64
N HIS A 219 14.41 -4.02 20.93
CA HIS A 219 13.27 -4.08 20.04
C HIS A 219 13.57 -3.48 18.66
N GLN A 220 14.26 -2.34 18.61
CA GLN A 220 14.63 -1.68 17.36
C GLN A 220 15.65 -2.50 16.55
N LEU A 221 16.60 -3.18 17.20
CA LEU A 221 17.53 -4.08 16.53
C LEU A 221 16.81 -5.24 15.82
N VAL A 222 15.86 -5.88 16.52
CA VAL A 222 15.03 -6.95 15.95
C VAL A 222 14.20 -6.45 14.78
N ILE A 223 13.62 -5.25 14.88
CA ILE A 223 12.87 -4.64 13.77
C ILE A 223 13.79 -4.38 12.57
N ASN A 224 14.96 -3.80 12.80
CA ASN A 224 15.90 -3.45 11.74
C ASN A 224 16.32 -4.71 10.97
N ASP A 225 16.71 -5.77 11.67
CA ASP A 225 17.11 -7.06 11.07
C ASP A 225 16.02 -7.61 10.14
N LYS A 226 14.77 -7.64 10.63
CA LYS A 226 13.60 -8.08 9.84
C LYS A 226 13.30 -7.19 8.63
N LEU A 227 13.70 -5.91 8.64
CA LEU A 227 13.40 -4.95 7.58
C LEU A 227 14.56 -4.74 6.58
N VAL A 228 15.77 -5.24 6.85
CA VAL A 228 16.95 -5.05 5.97
C VAL A 228 16.63 -5.49 4.54
N GLN A 229 16.12 -6.70 4.37
CA GLN A 229 15.84 -7.28 3.05
C GLN A 229 14.77 -6.50 2.28
N TYR A 230 13.76 -5.96 2.98
CA TYR A 230 12.71 -5.15 2.37
C TYR A 230 13.24 -3.79 1.92
N THR A 231 14.11 -3.19 2.72
CA THR A 231 14.76 -1.91 2.40
C THR A 231 15.64 -2.06 1.16
N LEU A 232 16.51 -3.07 1.11
CA LEU A 232 17.36 -3.35 -0.05
C LEU A 232 16.55 -3.64 -1.31
N ARG A 233 15.46 -4.40 -1.19
CA ARG A 233 14.56 -4.71 -2.31
C ARG A 233 13.91 -3.46 -2.88
N GLU A 234 13.46 -2.56 -2.01
CA GLU A 234 12.87 -1.29 -2.44
C GLU A 234 13.89 -0.38 -3.12
N GLU A 235 15.12 -0.31 -2.61
CA GLU A 235 16.20 0.44 -3.25
C GLU A 235 16.52 -0.11 -4.65
N ASN A 236 16.62 -1.43 -4.79
CA ASN A 236 16.82 -2.09 -6.09
C ASN A 236 15.66 -1.83 -7.07
N ARG A 237 14.41 -1.83 -6.58
CA ARG A 237 13.22 -1.49 -7.37
C ARG A 237 13.31 -0.06 -7.90
N ILE A 238 13.61 0.90 -7.03
CA ILE A 238 13.77 2.31 -7.40
C ILE A 238 14.92 2.47 -8.41
N GLN A 239 16.10 1.89 -8.16
CA GLN A 239 17.22 1.97 -9.11
C GLN A 239 16.87 1.40 -10.50
N ARG A 240 16.03 0.36 -10.57
CA ARG A 240 15.58 -0.19 -11.86
C ARG A 240 14.65 0.79 -12.59
N ILE A 241 13.66 1.34 -11.90
CA ILE A 241 12.74 2.35 -12.45
C ILE A 241 13.52 3.55 -12.97
N TRP A 242 14.48 4.07 -12.20
CA TRP A 242 15.31 5.18 -12.62
C TRP A 242 16.16 4.86 -13.86
N ARG A 243 16.73 3.64 -13.95
CA ARG A 243 17.46 3.19 -15.15
C ARG A 243 16.55 3.09 -16.37
N GLU A 244 15.33 2.59 -16.22
CA GLU A 244 14.35 2.50 -17.30
C GLU A 244 13.87 3.88 -17.75
N GLU A 245 13.53 4.77 -16.82
CA GLU A 245 13.16 6.15 -17.13
C GLU A 245 14.30 6.91 -17.83
N TYR A 246 15.55 6.72 -17.36
CA TYR A 246 16.73 7.31 -18.01
C TYR A 246 16.91 6.78 -19.44
N ARG A 247 16.81 5.46 -19.65
CA ARG A 247 16.89 4.84 -20.98
C ARG A 247 15.81 5.37 -21.93
N LEU A 248 14.57 5.50 -21.45
CA LEU A 248 13.46 6.03 -22.23
C LEU A 248 13.66 7.52 -22.58
N ARG A 249 14.27 8.29 -21.67
CA ARG A 249 14.47 9.72 -21.85
C ARG A 249 15.67 10.09 -22.71
N PHE A 250 16.74 9.31 -22.66
CA PHE A 250 18.03 9.65 -23.27
C PHE A 250 18.53 8.65 -24.32
N GLY A 251 17.81 7.55 -24.57
CA GLY A 251 18.19 6.52 -25.54
C GLY A 251 19.40 5.69 -25.11
N TYR A 252 19.67 4.60 -25.84
CA TYR A 252 20.88 3.80 -25.65
C TYR A 252 22.10 4.62 -26.11
N VAL A 253 22.92 5.10 -25.17
CA VAL A 253 24.32 5.41 -25.51
C VAL A 253 25.03 4.06 -25.62
N GLN A 254 25.14 3.52 -26.83
CA GLN A 254 26.12 2.47 -27.12
C GLN A 254 27.50 3.05 -26.85
N ILE A 255 28.03 2.78 -25.66
CA ILE A 255 29.46 2.96 -25.41
C ILE A 255 30.12 1.75 -26.08
N ASN A 256 30.46 1.90 -27.36
CA ASN A 256 31.36 0.97 -28.03
C ASN A 256 32.71 1.07 -27.31
N ARG A 257 33.11 -0.03 -26.67
CA ARG A 257 34.46 -0.24 -26.18
C ARG A 257 35.37 -0.62 -27.35
#